data_AF-A0A9N9JB04-F1
#
_entry.id   AF-A0A9N9JB04-F1
#
_cell.length_a   1.000
_cell.length_b   1.000
_cell.length_c   1.000
_cell.angle_alpha   90.00
_cell.angle_beta   90.00
_cell.angle_gamma   90.00
#
_symmetry.space_group_name_H-M   'P 1'
#
loop_
_entity.id
_entity.type
_entity.pdbx_description
1 polymer ?
#
loop_
_entity_poly.entity_id
_entity_poly.type
_entity_poly.pdbx_seq_one_letter_code
_entity_poly.pdbx_strand_id
1 'polypeptide(L)'
;SLEKKRKNITYYALDLMKHELIKSLKSLGSFSNIKLIGLWGTFEDGIDFTATLSNDKPKAIIFLGTTIGNFSREDATNFLRHFQTKAMGPGDLFLLGIDKRNSLENLTIAYNNPPIIEFHMNGLDNINTILDQPFINRNNFDYFTTYNEDKGRVEIYYRSKRDQILEYMPINEFDKKIQINVQEGELILSVHSYKYNELDLVTLFYKSNLAHVKTWTDSNLQY
;
A
#
# COMPACT_ATOMS: atom_id res chain seq x y z
N SER A 1 11.30 -26.50 -3.04
CA SER A 1 10.27 -25.89 -3.91
C SER A 1 8.96 -26.66 -3.79
N LEU A 2 7.82 -25.97 -3.86
CA LEU A 2 6.47 -26.56 -3.84
C LEU A 2 6.27 -27.55 -5.01
N GLU A 3 6.89 -27.26 -6.15
CA GLU A 3 6.86 -28.12 -7.34
C GLU A 3 7.52 -29.48 -7.09
N LYS A 4 8.65 -29.52 -6.35
CA LYS A 4 9.30 -30.77 -5.93
C LYS A 4 8.42 -31.63 -5.02
N LYS A 5 7.45 -31.01 -4.33
CA LYS A 5 6.47 -31.71 -3.48
C LYS A 5 5.25 -32.21 -4.27
N ARG A 6 5.19 -31.97 -5.60
CA ARG A 6 4.11 -32.39 -6.52
C ARG A 6 2.69 -32.06 -6.01
N LYS A 7 2.54 -30.94 -5.30
CA LYS A 7 1.24 -30.45 -4.86
C LYS A 7 0.60 -29.62 -5.96
N ASN A 8 -0.67 -29.86 -6.24
CA ASN A 8 -1.46 -29.04 -7.15
C ASN A 8 -1.87 -27.74 -6.46
N ILE A 9 -1.30 -26.62 -6.92
CA ILE A 9 -1.50 -25.30 -6.34
C ILE A 9 -2.06 -24.36 -7.41
N THR A 10 -2.98 -23.49 -7.01
CA THR A 10 -3.35 -22.32 -7.82
C THR A 10 -2.80 -21.08 -7.14
N TYR A 11 -2.00 -20.31 -7.86
CA TYR A 11 -1.45 -19.04 -7.43
C TYR A 11 -2.25 -17.91 -8.09
N TYR A 12 -2.84 -17.05 -7.26
CA TYR A 12 -3.55 -15.87 -7.68
C TYR A 12 -2.68 -14.65 -7.39
N ALA A 13 -2.36 -13.86 -8.42
CA ALA A 13 -1.71 -12.57 -8.27
C ALA A 13 -2.74 -11.47 -8.48
N LEU A 14 -2.83 -10.51 -7.57
CA LEU A 14 -3.73 -9.37 -7.63
C LEU A 14 -2.92 -8.10 -7.81
N ASP A 15 -3.30 -7.26 -8.77
CA ASP A 15 -2.68 -5.95 -8.96
C ASP A 15 -3.67 -4.97 -9.62
N LEU A 16 -3.54 -3.69 -9.31
CA LEU A 16 -4.26 -2.59 -9.98
C LEU A 16 -3.68 -2.30 -11.37
N MET A 17 -2.38 -2.55 -11.56
CA MET A 17 -1.65 -2.26 -12.79
C MET A 17 -1.63 -3.49 -13.71
N LYS A 18 -2.60 -3.57 -14.61
CA LYS A 18 -2.74 -4.68 -15.57
C LYS A 18 -1.45 -5.05 -16.31
N HIS A 19 -0.68 -4.03 -16.74
CA HIS A 19 0.58 -4.26 -17.44
C HIS A 19 1.61 -4.99 -16.56
N GLU A 20 1.83 -4.52 -15.34
CA GLU A 20 2.78 -5.12 -14.40
C GLU A 20 2.33 -6.51 -13.92
N LEU A 21 1.01 -6.72 -13.75
CA LEU A 21 0.45 -8.03 -13.45
C LEU A 21 0.80 -9.07 -14.53
N ILE A 22 0.53 -8.73 -15.80
CA ILE A 22 0.80 -9.62 -16.94
C ILE A 22 2.31 -9.89 -17.06
N LYS A 23 3.13 -8.85 -16.96
CA LYS A 23 4.58 -8.94 -17.05
C LYS A 23 5.17 -9.82 -15.94
N SER A 24 4.75 -9.60 -14.70
CA SER A 24 5.20 -10.37 -13.53
C SER A 24 4.83 -11.85 -13.67
N LEU A 25 3.58 -12.16 -14.02
CA LEU A 25 3.14 -13.55 -14.21
C LEU A 25 3.89 -14.25 -15.36
N LYS A 26 4.16 -13.55 -16.47
CA LYS A 26 4.96 -14.11 -17.57
C LYS A 26 6.40 -14.41 -17.15
N SER A 27 7.00 -13.56 -16.31
CA SER A 27 8.38 -13.74 -15.86
C SER A 27 8.58 -14.98 -14.97
N LEU A 28 7.52 -15.47 -14.33
CA LEU A 28 7.56 -16.69 -13.52
C LEU A 28 7.67 -17.98 -14.37
N GLY A 29 7.40 -17.91 -15.67
CA GLY A 29 7.43 -19.06 -16.56
C GLY A 29 6.25 -20.01 -16.37
N SER A 30 6.48 -21.30 -16.58
CA SER A 30 5.45 -22.35 -16.49
C SER A 30 5.87 -23.43 -15.51
N PHE A 31 4.89 -24.02 -14.83
CA PHE A 31 5.08 -25.04 -13.81
C PHE A 31 4.15 -26.21 -14.08
N SER A 32 4.61 -27.44 -13.81
CA SER A 32 3.77 -28.63 -14.10
C SER A 32 2.56 -28.76 -13.17
N ASN A 33 2.67 -28.32 -11.92
CA ASN A 33 1.66 -28.51 -10.88
C ASN A 33 1.16 -27.18 -10.26
N ILE A 34 1.53 -26.03 -10.83
CA ILE A 34 1.14 -24.72 -10.34
C ILE A 34 0.41 -23.96 -11.45
N LYS A 35 -0.87 -23.67 -11.23
CA LYS A 35 -1.67 -22.84 -12.12
C LYS A 35 -1.52 -21.38 -11.69
N LEU A 36 -1.11 -20.51 -12.61
CA LEU A 36 -0.99 -19.07 -12.37
C LEU A 36 -2.24 -18.36 -12.90
N ILE A 37 -2.83 -17.48 -12.09
CA ILE A 37 -4.02 -16.68 -12.45
C ILE A 37 -3.77 -15.22 -12.03
N GLY A 38 -4.00 -14.29 -12.94
CA GLY A 38 -3.99 -12.86 -12.65
C GLY A 38 -5.39 -12.34 -12.36
N LEU A 39 -5.52 -11.58 -11.27
CA LEU A 39 -6.70 -10.83 -10.87
C LEU A 39 -6.35 -9.34 -11.06
N TRP A 40 -7.03 -8.68 -11.99
CA TRP A 40 -6.87 -7.24 -12.19
C TRP A 40 -8.03 -6.53 -11.49
N GLY A 41 -7.71 -5.79 -10.44
CA GLY A 41 -8.73 -5.17 -9.59
C GLY A 41 -8.14 -4.59 -8.31
N THR A 42 -9.00 -4.01 -7.48
CA THR A 42 -8.66 -3.48 -6.16
C THR A 42 -8.44 -4.61 -5.14
N PHE A 43 -8.04 -4.25 -3.92
CA PHE A 43 -7.98 -5.24 -2.85
C PHE A 43 -9.37 -5.79 -2.52
N GLU A 44 -10.40 -4.96 -2.56
CA GLU A 44 -11.80 -5.33 -2.35
C GLU A 44 -12.27 -6.35 -3.40
N ASP A 45 -11.98 -6.12 -4.69
CA ASP A 45 -12.28 -7.07 -5.76
C ASP A 45 -11.60 -8.44 -5.50
N GLY A 46 -10.35 -8.40 -5.01
CA GLY A 46 -9.59 -9.59 -4.65
C GLY A 46 -10.16 -10.33 -3.45
N ILE A 47 -10.65 -9.63 -2.43
CA ILE A 47 -11.30 -10.20 -1.25
C ILE A 47 -12.61 -10.87 -1.67
N ASP A 48 -13.44 -10.18 -2.44
CA ASP A 48 -14.71 -10.71 -2.94
C ASP A 48 -14.50 -11.93 -3.83
N PHE A 49 -13.52 -11.88 -4.75
CA PHE A 49 -13.15 -13.05 -5.54
C PHE A 49 -12.70 -14.22 -4.65
N THR A 50 -11.85 -13.97 -3.65
CA THR A 50 -11.35 -15.01 -2.74
C THR A 50 -12.48 -15.66 -1.96
N ALA A 51 -13.52 -14.90 -1.59
CA ALA A 51 -14.73 -15.41 -0.93
C ALA A 51 -15.53 -16.41 -1.78
N THR A 52 -15.37 -16.37 -3.12
CA THR A 52 -16.02 -17.34 -4.04
C THR A 52 -15.25 -18.65 -4.18
N LEU A 53 -14.00 -18.72 -3.71
CA LEU A 53 -13.19 -19.93 -3.81
C LEU A 53 -13.68 -21.00 -2.82
N SER A 54 -13.63 -22.26 -3.24
CA SER A 54 -13.97 -23.38 -2.35
C SER A 54 -13.03 -23.42 -1.13
N ASN A 55 -13.60 -23.75 0.03
CA ASN A 55 -12.88 -23.98 1.27
C ASN A 55 -12.34 -25.42 1.42
N ASP A 56 -12.44 -26.26 0.37
CA ASP A 56 -11.91 -27.64 0.38
C ASP A 56 -10.37 -27.69 0.45
N LYS A 57 -9.70 -26.57 0.18
CA LYS A 57 -8.24 -26.44 0.25
C LYS A 57 -7.88 -25.22 1.10
N PRO A 58 -6.86 -25.33 1.97
CA PRO A 58 -6.39 -24.18 2.73
C PRO A 58 -5.80 -23.13 1.79
N LYS A 59 -6.11 -21.87 2.08
CA LYS A 59 -5.64 -20.68 1.38
C LYS A 59 -4.48 -20.08 2.17
N ALA A 60 -3.47 -19.61 1.45
CA ALA A 60 -2.40 -18.79 2.00
C ALA A 60 -2.48 -17.41 1.33
N ILE A 61 -3.00 -16.43 2.05
CA ILE A 61 -3.07 -15.04 1.60
C ILE A 61 -1.74 -14.37 1.93
N ILE A 62 -1.14 -13.69 0.96
CA ILE A 62 0.18 -13.09 1.10
C ILE A 62 0.05 -11.60 0.77
N PHE A 63 0.36 -10.75 1.75
CA PHE A 63 0.35 -9.30 1.61
C PHE A 63 1.71 -8.74 2.07
N LEU A 64 2.60 -8.49 1.11
CA LEU A 64 4.00 -8.11 1.35
C LEU A 64 4.26 -6.68 0.88
N GLY A 65 5.51 -6.22 1.07
CA GLY A 65 5.94 -4.89 0.62
C GLY A 65 5.62 -3.76 1.60
N THR A 66 5.15 -4.09 2.81
CA THR A 66 4.85 -3.12 3.88
C THR A 66 3.75 -2.10 3.54
N THR A 67 3.00 -2.33 2.46
CA THR A 67 1.87 -1.50 2.00
C THR A 67 0.81 -1.31 3.09
N ILE A 68 0.70 -2.23 4.05
CA ILE A 68 -0.20 -2.10 5.20
C ILE A 68 0.13 -0.86 6.05
N GLY A 69 1.37 -0.38 5.99
CA GLY A 69 1.81 0.86 6.61
C GLY A 69 1.21 2.12 5.97
N ASN A 70 0.65 2.05 4.76
CA ASN A 70 0.01 3.22 4.14
C ASN A 70 -1.40 3.48 4.68
N PHE A 71 -1.98 2.51 5.38
CA PHE A 71 -3.27 2.65 6.04
C PHE A 71 -3.09 3.27 7.43
N SER A 72 -4.11 4.00 7.89
CA SER A 72 -4.19 4.31 9.32
C SER A 72 -4.27 3.00 10.14
N ARG A 73 -3.98 3.06 11.44
CA ARG A 73 -4.09 1.87 12.31
C ARG A 73 -5.48 1.25 12.27
N GLU A 74 -6.51 2.09 12.20
CA GLU A 74 -7.90 1.68 12.11
C GLU A 74 -8.21 1.06 10.75
N ASP A 75 -7.80 1.71 9.66
CA ASP A 75 -8.03 1.20 8.31
C ASP A 75 -7.30 -0.13 8.08
N ALA A 76 -6.06 -0.27 8.56
CA ALA A 76 -5.31 -1.53 8.52
C ALA A 76 -6.04 -2.64 9.28
N THR A 77 -6.59 -2.32 10.44
CA THR A 77 -7.39 -3.26 11.24
C THR A 77 -8.65 -3.68 10.48
N ASN A 78 -9.38 -2.71 9.94
CA ASN A 78 -10.62 -2.95 9.20
C ASN A 78 -10.35 -3.78 7.93
N PHE A 79 -9.27 -3.48 7.22
CA PHE A 79 -8.81 -4.20 6.05
C PHE A 79 -8.51 -5.68 6.35
N LEU A 80 -7.71 -5.95 7.38
CA LEU A 80 -7.39 -7.32 7.79
C LEU A 80 -8.62 -8.07 8.30
N ARG A 81 -9.50 -7.38 9.04
CA ARG A 81 -10.79 -7.96 9.47
C ARG A 81 -11.69 -8.30 8.29
N HIS A 82 -11.67 -7.48 7.24
CA HIS A 82 -12.45 -7.73 6.03
C HIS A 82 -11.99 -9.03 5.35
N PHE A 83 -10.68 -9.24 5.19
CA PHE A 83 -10.13 -10.52 4.74
C PHE A 83 -10.55 -11.68 5.65
N GLN A 84 -10.36 -11.52 6.96
CA GLN A 84 -10.67 -12.56 7.95
C GLN A 84 -12.14 -13.00 7.87
N THR A 85 -13.06 -12.06 7.71
CA THR A 85 -14.51 -12.32 7.72
C THR A 85 -15.08 -12.78 6.39
N LYS A 86 -14.54 -12.29 5.27
CA LYS A 86 -15.07 -12.57 3.93
C LYS A 86 -14.35 -13.69 3.21
N ALA A 87 -13.03 -13.78 3.37
CA ALA A 87 -12.17 -14.54 2.48
C ALA A 87 -11.41 -15.69 3.17
N MET A 88 -11.47 -15.80 4.51
CA MET A 88 -10.76 -16.82 5.27
C MET A 88 -11.71 -17.83 5.91
N GLY A 89 -11.30 -19.10 5.87
CA GLY A 89 -11.91 -20.23 6.59
C GLY A 89 -10.93 -20.90 7.55
N PRO A 90 -11.39 -21.90 8.33
CA PRO A 90 -10.53 -22.64 9.24
C PRO A 90 -9.32 -23.26 8.55
N GLY A 91 -8.12 -23.01 9.08
CA GLY A 91 -6.86 -23.54 8.53
C GLY A 91 -6.20 -22.65 7.46
N ASP A 92 -6.84 -21.56 7.06
CA ASP A 92 -6.22 -20.57 6.18
C ASP A 92 -5.16 -19.76 6.93
N LEU A 93 -4.16 -19.29 6.19
CA LEU A 93 -3.07 -18.48 6.72
C LEU A 93 -3.01 -17.13 6.02
N PHE A 94 -2.65 -16.10 6.78
CA PHE A 94 -2.35 -14.77 6.26
C PHE A 94 -0.88 -14.45 6.59
N LEU A 95 -0.06 -14.26 5.55
CA LEU A 95 1.31 -13.79 5.68
C LEU A 95 1.36 -12.29 5.39
N LEU A 96 1.68 -11.51 6.41
CA LEU A 96 1.72 -10.05 6.36
C LEU A 96 3.17 -9.56 6.51
N GLY A 97 3.64 -8.76 5.56
CA GLY A 97 4.92 -8.05 5.65
C GLY A 97 4.72 -6.67 6.28
N ILE A 98 5.46 -6.36 7.34
CA ILE A 98 5.30 -5.15 8.13
C ILE A 98 6.65 -4.50 8.34
N ASP A 99 6.70 -3.17 8.23
CA ASP A 99 7.90 -2.41 8.57
C ASP A 99 7.88 -2.06 10.06
N LYS A 100 8.97 -2.39 10.77
CA LYS A 100 9.06 -2.11 12.20
C LYS A 100 9.43 -0.65 12.44
N ARG A 101 9.12 -0.15 13.64
CA ARG A 101 9.70 1.11 14.10
C ARG A 101 11.23 0.98 14.07
N ASN A 102 11.90 1.97 13.51
CA ASN A 102 13.34 1.99 13.28
C ASN A 102 13.92 3.31 13.80
N SER A 103 15.24 3.45 13.85
CA SER A 103 15.88 4.70 14.25
C SER A 103 15.52 5.84 13.29
N LEU A 104 15.43 7.06 13.83
CA LEU A 104 15.17 8.26 13.02
C LEU A 104 16.20 8.42 11.90
N GLU A 105 17.46 8.06 12.15
CA GLU A 105 18.53 8.10 11.15
C GLU A 105 18.24 7.15 9.97
N ASN A 106 17.89 5.88 10.26
CA ASN A 106 17.57 4.90 9.22
C ASN A 106 16.34 5.31 8.41
N LEU A 107 15.31 5.84 9.07
CA LEU A 107 14.12 6.36 8.39
C LEU A 107 14.47 7.57 7.53
N THR A 108 15.28 8.50 8.03
CA THR A 108 15.74 9.66 7.26
C THR A 108 16.45 9.22 5.98
N ILE A 109 17.37 8.26 6.07
CA ILE A 109 18.11 7.73 4.90
C ILE A 109 17.15 7.04 3.91
N ALA A 110 16.24 6.22 4.42
CA ALA A 110 15.29 5.47 3.60
C ALA A 110 14.33 6.38 2.81
N TYR A 111 13.96 7.54 3.38
CA TYR A 111 12.96 8.43 2.78
C TYR A 111 13.54 9.68 2.08
N ASN A 112 14.78 10.09 2.37
CA ASN A 112 15.40 11.28 1.77
C ASN A 112 16.42 10.97 0.66
N ASN A 113 16.25 9.89 -0.09
CA ASN A 113 17.09 9.60 -1.25
C ASN A 113 16.42 10.03 -2.56
N PRO A 114 17.19 10.40 -3.61
CA PRO A 114 16.63 10.98 -4.84
C PRO A 114 15.59 10.10 -5.55
N PRO A 115 15.78 8.77 -5.70
CA PRO A 115 14.76 7.91 -6.31
C PRO A 115 13.42 7.93 -5.58
N ILE A 116 13.44 7.91 -4.24
CA ILE A 116 12.22 7.96 -3.41
C ILE A 116 11.56 9.34 -3.52
N ILE A 117 12.33 10.42 -3.48
CA ILE A 117 11.82 11.79 -3.64
C ILE A 117 11.14 11.94 -5.01
N GLU A 118 11.79 11.48 -6.08
CA GLU A 118 11.25 11.53 -7.43
C GLU A 118 9.94 10.74 -7.54
N PHE A 119 9.91 9.52 -6.98
CA PHE A 119 8.72 8.68 -6.94
C PHE A 119 7.52 9.40 -6.30
N HIS A 120 7.73 10.08 -5.16
CA HIS A 120 6.65 10.82 -4.51
C HIS A 120 6.26 12.07 -5.31
N MET A 121 7.21 12.82 -5.84
CA MET A 121 6.93 14.04 -6.60
C MET A 121 6.21 13.76 -7.93
N ASN A 122 6.38 12.58 -8.53
CA ASN A 122 5.58 12.13 -9.68
C ASN A 122 4.07 12.10 -9.39
N GLY A 123 3.66 12.02 -8.13
CA GLY A 123 2.25 12.12 -7.74
C GLY A 123 1.61 13.44 -8.18
N LEU A 124 2.37 14.56 -8.15
CA LEU A 124 1.89 15.87 -8.59
C LEU A 124 1.62 15.88 -10.11
N ASP A 125 2.48 15.24 -10.90
CA ASP A 125 2.29 15.13 -12.35
C ASP A 125 1.08 14.24 -12.67
N ASN A 126 0.93 13.13 -11.94
CA ASN A 126 -0.18 12.19 -12.13
C ASN A 126 -1.55 12.80 -11.76
N ILE A 127 -1.62 13.74 -10.82
CA ILE A 127 -2.86 14.46 -10.50
C ILE A 127 -3.41 15.16 -11.75
N ASN A 128 -2.55 15.81 -12.55
CA ASN A 128 -3.00 16.47 -13.78
C ASN A 128 -3.53 15.47 -14.80
N THR A 129 -2.94 14.28 -14.89
CA THR A 129 -3.44 13.20 -15.75
C THR A 129 -4.79 12.68 -15.29
N ILE A 130 -4.98 12.47 -13.98
CA ILE A 130 -6.26 11.99 -13.41
C ILE A 130 -7.36 13.03 -13.59
N LEU A 131 -7.06 14.31 -13.38
CA LEU A 131 -8.03 15.40 -13.47
C LEU A 131 -8.21 15.93 -14.90
N ASP A 132 -7.43 15.41 -15.86
CA ASP A 132 -7.38 15.83 -17.27
C ASP A 132 -7.27 17.35 -17.44
N GLN A 133 -6.45 18.00 -16.61
CA GLN A 133 -6.30 19.45 -16.62
C GLN A 133 -4.97 19.88 -15.96
N PRO A 134 -4.44 21.06 -16.30
CA PRO A 134 -3.21 21.60 -15.69
C PRO A 134 -3.49 22.18 -14.29
N PHE A 135 -3.97 21.34 -13.38
CA PHE A 135 -4.41 21.74 -12.03
C PHE A 135 -3.24 22.18 -11.14
N ILE A 136 -2.12 21.46 -11.20
CA ILE A 136 -0.99 21.67 -10.29
C ILE A 136 0.34 21.69 -11.06
N ASN A 137 1.24 22.62 -10.70
CA ASN A 137 2.59 22.67 -11.26
C ASN A 137 3.59 22.13 -10.25
N ARG A 138 4.13 20.94 -10.52
CA ARG A 138 5.13 20.26 -9.69
C ARG A 138 6.31 21.13 -9.28
N ASN A 139 6.77 22.04 -10.14
CA ASN A 139 7.92 22.89 -9.84
C ASN A 139 7.67 23.89 -8.71
N ASN A 140 6.41 24.18 -8.38
CA ASN A 140 6.03 25.05 -7.27
C ASN A 140 6.00 24.33 -5.91
N PHE A 141 6.39 23.06 -5.86
CA PHE A 141 6.39 22.27 -4.62
C PHE A 141 7.75 21.65 -4.34
N ASP A 142 8.08 21.53 -3.06
CA ASP A 142 9.17 20.73 -2.53
C ASP A 142 8.62 19.42 -1.95
N TYR A 143 9.44 18.38 -2.01
CA TYR A 143 9.28 17.21 -1.16
C TYR A 143 9.63 17.58 0.28
N PHE A 144 8.75 17.26 1.23
CA PHE A 144 9.01 17.41 2.66
C PHE A 144 8.61 16.14 3.40
N THR A 145 9.44 15.68 4.33
CA THR A 145 9.17 14.48 5.13
C THR A 145 9.53 14.72 6.58
N THR A 146 8.78 14.08 7.47
CA THR A 146 9.03 14.08 8.92
C THR A 146 8.64 12.74 9.53
N TYR A 147 9.20 12.43 10.70
CA TYR A 147 8.82 11.26 11.47
C TYR A 147 8.03 11.70 12.70
N ASN A 148 6.80 11.21 12.82
CA ASN A 148 5.97 11.39 13.99
C ASN A 148 6.19 10.20 14.94
N GLU A 149 7.01 10.39 15.96
CA GLU A 149 7.40 9.35 16.92
C GLU A 149 6.20 8.80 17.70
N ASP A 150 5.31 9.68 18.16
CA ASP A 150 4.12 9.32 18.93
C ASP A 150 3.21 8.37 18.13
N LYS A 151 2.95 8.71 16.87
CA LYS A 151 2.12 7.89 15.97
C LYS A 151 2.90 6.73 15.34
N GLY A 152 4.23 6.77 15.42
CA GLY A 152 5.14 5.81 14.82
C GLY A 152 5.01 5.77 13.30
N ARG A 153 5.00 6.92 12.63
CA ARG A 153 4.82 6.99 11.17
C ARG A 153 5.70 8.04 10.52
N VAL A 154 6.17 7.76 9.31
CA VAL A 154 6.71 8.78 8.41
C VAL A 154 5.54 9.50 7.74
N GLU A 155 5.66 10.81 7.61
CA GLU A 155 4.67 11.68 6.99
C GLU A 155 5.33 12.41 5.83
N ILE A 156 4.76 12.27 4.63
CA ILE A 156 5.31 12.83 3.40
C ILE A 156 4.34 13.88 2.88
N TYR A 157 4.86 15.06 2.60
CA TYR A 157 4.12 16.24 2.20
C TYR A 157 4.69 16.83 0.90
N TYR A 158 3.82 17.52 0.18
CA TYR A 158 4.22 18.53 -0.78
C TYR A 158 4.19 19.88 -0.08
N ARG A 159 5.34 20.54 0.02
CA ARG A 159 5.45 21.88 0.59
C ARG A 159 5.41 22.92 -0.51
N SER A 160 4.46 23.84 -0.43
CA SER A 160 4.37 24.94 -1.40
C SER A 160 5.58 25.87 -1.30
N LYS A 161 6.17 26.25 -2.44
CA LYS A 161 7.30 27.19 -2.52
C LYS A 161 6.90 28.65 -2.53
N ARG A 162 5.62 28.95 -2.68
CA ARG A 162 5.08 30.30 -2.86
C ARG A 162 3.59 30.34 -2.61
N ASP A 163 3.05 31.52 -2.36
CA ASP A 163 1.60 31.73 -2.45
C ASP A 163 1.12 31.42 -3.87
N GLN A 164 0.12 30.55 -4.00
CA GLN A 164 -0.46 30.17 -5.28
C GLN A 164 -1.95 29.82 -5.13
N ILE A 165 -2.69 30.00 -6.23
CA ILE A 165 -4.09 29.59 -6.33
C ILE A 165 -4.14 28.41 -7.29
N LEU A 166 -4.57 27.25 -6.80
CA LEU A 166 -4.86 26.08 -7.62
C LEU A 166 -6.31 26.19 -8.11
N GLU A 167 -6.52 25.95 -9.39
CA GLU A 167 -7.81 26.14 -10.04
C GLU A 167 -8.32 24.80 -10.57
N TYR A 168 -9.36 24.27 -9.92
CA TYR A 168 -9.99 23.03 -10.32
C TYR A 168 -11.30 23.31 -11.06
N MET A 169 -11.44 22.72 -12.24
CA MET A 169 -12.67 22.67 -13.02
C MET A 169 -13.28 21.27 -12.90
N PRO A 170 -14.45 21.12 -12.24
CA PRO A 170 -15.13 19.83 -12.15
C PRO A 170 -15.61 19.37 -13.53
N ILE A 171 -15.35 18.11 -13.87
CA ILE A 171 -15.64 17.51 -15.18
C ILE A 171 -17.12 17.61 -15.58
N ASN A 172 -18.04 17.64 -14.60
CA ASN A 172 -19.49 17.68 -14.84
C ASN A 172 -20.15 19.03 -14.52
N GLU A 173 -19.39 20.05 -14.13
CA GLU A 173 -19.90 21.39 -13.76
C GLU A 173 -19.04 22.48 -14.42
N PHE A 174 -19.13 22.63 -15.74
CA PHE A 174 -18.25 23.50 -16.55
C PHE A 174 -18.27 24.98 -16.17
N ASP A 175 -19.35 25.47 -15.55
CA ASP A 175 -19.47 26.86 -15.09
C ASP A 175 -18.91 27.10 -13.68
N LYS A 176 -18.44 26.03 -13.02
CA LYS A 176 -17.94 26.10 -11.65
C LYS A 176 -16.43 26.01 -11.64
N LYS A 177 -15.83 27.02 -11.01
CA LYS A 177 -14.39 27.07 -10.75
C LYS A 177 -14.16 27.02 -9.26
N ILE A 178 -13.41 26.03 -8.80
CA ILE A 178 -12.99 25.93 -7.41
C ILE A 178 -11.57 26.47 -7.31
N GLN A 179 -11.42 27.55 -6.55
CA GLN A 179 -10.12 28.13 -6.25
C GLN A 179 -9.67 27.66 -4.87
N ILE A 180 -8.46 27.11 -4.81
CA ILE A 180 -7.83 26.62 -3.59
C ILE A 180 -6.58 27.48 -3.38
N ASN A 181 -6.60 28.28 -2.32
CA ASN A 181 -5.44 29.06 -1.92
C ASN A 181 -4.47 28.14 -1.19
N VAL A 182 -3.20 28.16 -1.61
CA VAL A 182 -2.10 27.46 -0.96
C VAL A 182 -1.01 28.47 -0.66
N GLN A 183 -0.70 28.66 0.62
CA GLN A 183 0.30 29.63 1.07
C GLN A 183 1.72 29.13 0.85
N GLU A 184 2.70 30.04 0.80
CA GLU A 184 4.11 29.67 0.89
C GLU A 184 4.37 28.87 2.18
N GLY A 185 5.07 27.74 2.05
CA GLY A 185 5.38 26.84 3.15
C GLY A 185 4.22 25.93 3.58
N GLU A 186 3.02 26.09 3.03
CA GLU A 186 1.88 25.22 3.34
C GLU A 186 2.17 23.76 2.95
N LEU A 187 1.81 22.84 3.84
CA LEU A 187 2.06 21.41 3.69
C LEU A 187 0.79 20.66 3.26
N ILE A 188 0.84 20.04 2.09
CA ILE A 188 -0.21 19.14 1.59
C ILE A 188 0.23 17.71 1.88
N LEU A 189 -0.50 17.02 2.76
CA LEU A 189 -0.21 15.62 3.08
C LEU A 189 -0.41 14.73 1.85
N SER A 190 0.63 13.98 1.49
CA SER A 190 0.62 13.02 0.40
C SER A 190 0.46 11.58 0.91
N VAL A 191 1.33 11.17 1.85
CA VAL A 191 1.39 9.77 2.31
C VAL A 191 1.69 9.70 3.80
N HIS A 192 1.02 8.77 4.49
CA HIS A 192 1.50 8.23 5.76
C HIS A 192 2.18 6.89 5.53
N SER A 193 3.27 6.62 6.24
CA SER A 193 3.89 5.30 6.29
C SER A 193 4.12 4.89 7.75
N TYR A 194 3.15 4.17 8.31
CA TYR A 194 3.15 3.65 9.65
C TYR A 194 4.14 2.51 9.82
N LYS A 195 4.88 2.58 10.92
CA LYS A 195 5.85 1.60 11.39
C LYS A 195 5.34 0.96 12.66
N TYR A 196 5.53 -0.34 12.85
CA TYR A 196 4.88 -1.09 13.92
C TYR A 196 5.89 -1.52 14.99
N ASN A 197 5.56 -1.34 16.26
CA ASN A 197 6.21 -2.06 17.34
C ASN A 197 5.39 -3.30 17.73
N GLU A 198 5.87 -4.09 18.69
CA GLU A 198 5.19 -5.32 19.10
C GLU A 198 3.77 -5.07 19.62
N LEU A 199 3.55 -4.02 20.41
CA LEU A 199 2.23 -3.67 20.95
C LEU A 199 1.24 -3.24 19.84
N ASP A 200 1.73 -2.50 18.85
CA ASP A 200 0.96 -2.12 17.67
C ASP A 200 0.49 -3.39 16.92
N LEU A 201 1.35 -4.40 16.79
CA LEU A 201 1.04 -5.67 16.15
C LEU A 201 0.03 -6.52 16.94
N VAL A 202 0.21 -6.65 18.25
CA VAL A 202 -0.76 -7.34 19.11
C VAL A 202 -2.14 -6.71 18.96
N THR A 203 -2.20 -5.38 18.97
CA THR A 203 -3.45 -4.64 18.80
C THR A 203 -4.07 -4.87 17.42
N LEU A 204 -3.26 -4.81 16.36
CA LEU A 204 -3.70 -5.03 14.98
C LEU A 204 -4.32 -6.43 14.81
N PHE A 205 -3.63 -7.48 15.26
CA PHE A 205 -4.10 -8.85 15.13
C PHE A 205 -5.33 -9.13 15.99
N TYR A 206 -5.33 -8.66 17.25
CA TYR A 206 -6.49 -8.81 18.13
C TYR A 206 -7.74 -8.15 17.54
N LYS A 207 -7.64 -6.88 17.11
CA LYS A 207 -8.81 -6.15 16.57
C LYS A 207 -9.24 -6.60 15.17
N SER A 208 -8.34 -7.25 14.42
CA SER A 208 -8.67 -7.86 13.12
C SER A 208 -9.20 -9.29 13.23
N ASN A 209 -9.31 -9.85 14.44
CA ASN A 209 -9.74 -11.22 14.70
C ASN A 209 -8.81 -12.27 14.04
N LEU A 210 -7.53 -11.94 13.92
CA LEU A 210 -6.49 -12.84 13.41
C LEU A 210 -5.64 -13.36 14.56
N ALA A 211 -5.48 -14.67 14.63
CA ALA A 211 -4.57 -15.29 15.58
C ALA A 211 -3.13 -15.18 15.08
N HIS A 212 -2.24 -14.62 15.90
CA HIS A 212 -0.81 -14.63 15.62
C HIS A 212 -0.27 -16.06 15.75
N VAL A 213 0.36 -16.56 14.69
CA VAL A 213 0.93 -17.93 14.66
C VAL A 213 2.45 -17.89 14.79
N LYS A 214 3.11 -17.01 14.04
CA LYS A 214 4.57 -16.92 13.99
C LYS A 214 5.04 -15.58 13.42
N THR A 215 6.21 -15.13 13.87
CA THR A 215 6.95 -14.00 13.31
C THR A 215 8.30 -14.47 12.79
N TRP A 216 8.73 -13.91 11.67
CA TRP A 216 10.11 -13.96 11.18
C TRP A 216 10.62 -12.53 11.06
N THR A 217 11.92 -12.36 11.19
CA THR A 217 12.55 -11.05 11.11
C THR A 217 13.93 -11.21 10.49
N ASP A 218 14.42 -10.15 9.84
CA ASP A 218 15.77 -10.13 9.32
C ASP A 218 16.81 -10.04 10.46
N SER A 219 18.09 -10.19 10.12
CA SER A 219 19.18 -10.17 11.10
C SER A 219 19.31 -8.85 11.86
N ASN A 220 18.80 -7.74 11.30
CA ASN A 220 18.84 -6.41 11.90
C ASN A 220 17.52 -6.04 12.60
N LEU A 221 16.55 -6.96 12.66
CA LEU A 221 15.26 -6.79 13.32
C LEU A 221 14.40 -5.62 12.76
N GLN A 222 14.54 -5.31 11.49
CA GLN A 222 13.87 -4.17 10.82
C GLN A 222 12.55 -4.56 10.14
N TYR A 223 12.42 -5.80 9.67
CA TYR A 223 11.22 -6.33 9.00
C TYR A 223 10.69 -7.60 9.68
#